data_AF-A0AAW6UJA7-F1
#
_entry.id   AF-A0AAW6UJA7-F1
#
_cell.length_a   1.000
_cell.length_b   1.000
_cell.length_c   1.000
_cell.angle_alpha   90.00
_cell.angle_beta   90.00
_cell.angle_gamma   90.00
#
_symmetry.space_group_name_H-M   'P 1'
#
loop_
_entity.id
_entity.type
_entity.pdbx_description
1 polymer ?
#
loop_
_entity_poly.entity_id
_entity_poly.type
_entity_poly.pdbx_seq_one_letter_code
_entity_poly.pdbx_strand_id
1 'polypeptide(L)'
;MRNILFLIALFSGFSVAGENTTQKQEFWYEGCPKYTDEQLDQLKGSKVVSTEELRTYSKKQLEDFVSKNECDVINLNERKKYLLKKLKKMDESVNK
;
A
#
# COMPACT_ATOMS: atom_id res chain seq x y z
N MET A 1 60.74 7.92 -20.35
CA MET A 1 59.81 6.85 -19.90
C MET A 1 58.83 7.49 -18.93
N ARG A 2 57.75 8.08 -19.44
CA ARG A 2 56.41 7.51 -19.73
C ARG A 2 55.47 7.69 -18.53
N ASN A 3 54.72 8.78 -18.64
CA ASN A 3 53.52 9.23 -17.92
C ASN A 3 52.82 8.18 -17.06
N ILE A 4 52.60 8.53 -15.78
CA ILE A 4 51.68 7.86 -14.87
C ILE A 4 50.26 8.23 -15.32
N LEU A 5 49.61 7.31 -16.02
CA LEU A 5 48.20 7.38 -16.37
C LEU A 5 47.37 6.98 -15.14
N PHE A 6 46.58 7.92 -14.63
CA PHE A 6 45.48 7.65 -13.71
C PHE A 6 44.48 6.73 -14.41
N LEU A 7 44.50 5.44 -14.07
CA LEU A 7 43.46 4.48 -14.40
C LEU A 7 42.24 4.80 -13.53
N ILE A 8 41.34 5.58 -14.13
CA ILE A 8 39.96 5.79 -13.67
C ILE A 8 39.33 4.41 -13.57
N ALA A 9 39.18 3.93 -12.34
CA ALA A 9 38.45 2.71 -12.05
C ALA A 9 37.02 2.92 -12.52
N LEU A 10 36.72 2.21 -13.61
CA LEU A 10 35.40 2.04 -14.20
C LEU A 10 34.38 1.80 -13.09
N PHE A 11 33.41 2.71 -13.06
CA PHE A 11 32.09 2.53 -12.48
C PHE A 11 31.65 1.09 -12.70
N SER A 12 31.82 0.28 -11.66
CA SER A 12 31.17 -1.02 -11.54
C SER A 12 29.72 -0.73 -11.20
N GLY A 13 28.99 -0.28 -12.23
CA GLY A 13 27.54 -0.17 -12.22
C GLY A 13 26.97 -1.57 -12.13
N PHE A 14 26.99 -2.13 -10.92
CA PHE A 14 26.05 -3.17 -10.54
C PHE A 14 24.69 -2.50 -10.40
N SER A 15 24.07 -2.18 -11.53
CA SER A 15 22.62 -2.13 -11.60
C SER A 15 22.18 -3.58 -11.45
N VAL A 16 22.03 -4.02 -10.20
CA VAL A 16 21.13 -5.12 -9.89
C VAL A 16 19.75 -4.61 -10.34
N ALA A 17 19.40 -4.91 -11.58
CA ALA A 17 18.02 -4.98 -11.99
C ALA A 17 17.43 -6.14 -11.19
N GLY A 18 17.08 -5.84 -9.93
CA GLY A 18 16.23 -6.70 -9.16
C GLY A 18 14.94 -6.78 -9.95
N GLU A 19 14.68 -7.96 -10.51
CA GLU A 19 13.32 -8.44 -10.78
C GLU A 19 12.56 -8.44 -9.45
N ASN A 20 12.24 -7.25 -8.94
CA ASN A 20 11.16 -7.12 -7.99
C ASN A 20 9.92 -7.29 -8.84
N THR A 21 9.31 -8.46 -8.67
CA THR A 21 7.92 -8.80 -8.91
C THR A 21 7.00 -7.69 -8.40
N THR A 22 7.00 -6.56 -9.08
CA THR A 22 6.14 -5.43 -8.79
C THR A 22 4.82 -5.80 -9.43
N GLN A 23 4.01 -6.56 -8.70
CA GLN A 23 2.56 -6.53 -8.92
C GLN A 23 2.22 -5.05 -9.11
N LYS A 24 1.76 -4.67 -10.32
CA LYS A 24 1.36 -3.30 -10.63
C LYS A 24 0.45 -2.84 -9.49
N GLN A 25 0.94 -1.92 -8.67
CA GLN A 25 0.19 -1.45 -7.52
C GLN A 25 -1.06 -0.75 -8.06
N GLU A 26 -2.22 -1.36 -7.85
CA GLU A 26 -3.50 -0.78 -8.24
C GLU A 26 -3.89 0.27 -7.20
N PHE A 27 -4.54 1.35 -7.64
CA PHE A 27 -4.97 2.45 -6.79
C PHE A 27 -6.47 2.65 -6.96
N TRP A 28 -7.17 3.00 -5.88
CA TRP A 28 -8.57 3.44 -5.97
C TRP A 28 -8.65 4.89 -6.47
N TYR A 29 -7.69 5.72 -6.04
CA TYR A 29 -7.49 7.11 -6.40
C TYR A 29 -6.02 7.50 -6.15
N GLU A 30 -5.60 8.68 -6.61
CA GLU A 30 -4.23 9.15 -6.44
C GLU A 30 -3.81 9.14 -4.95
N GLY A 31 -2.71 8.46 -4.64
CA GLY A 31 -2.21 8.35 -3.28
C GLY A 31 -2.85 7.26 -2.41
N CYS A 32 -3.85 6.51 -2.91
CA CYS A 32 -4.48 5.45 -2.15
C CYS A 32 -4.41 4.07 -2.81
N PRO A 33 -3.44 3.23 -2.38
CA PRO A 33 -3.27 1.92 -2.95
C PRO A 33 -4.45 1.01 -2.56
N LYS A 34 -4.81 0.13 -3.49
CA LYS A 34 -5.76 -0.94 -3.25
C LYS A 34 -5.10 -2.02 -2.40
N TYR A 35 -5.80 -2.41 -1.35
CA TYR A 35 -5.30 -3.36 -0.36
C TYR A 35 -5.49 -4.79 -0.84
N THR A 36 -4.52 -5.64 -0.52
CA THR A 36 -4.67 -7.09 -0.65
C THR A 36 -5.61 -7.63 0.43
N ASP A 37 -6.04 -8.89 0.28
CA ASP A 37 -6.89 -9.53 1.29
C ASP A 37 -6.15 -9.66 2.65
N GLU A 38 -4.82 -9.84 2.66
CA GLU A 38 -4.01 -9.85 3.88
C GLU A 38 -3.97 -8.49 4.57
N GLN A 39 -3.81 -7.40 3.80
CA GLN A 39 -3.82 -6.04 4.35
C GLN A 39 -5.19 -5.68 4.92
N LEU A 40 -6.28 -6.09 4.25
CA LEU A 40 -7.64 -5.93 4.76
C LEU A 40 -7.88 -6.72 6.04
N ASP A 41 -7.27 -7.89 6.20
CA ASP A 41 -7.39 -8.70 7.42
C ASP A 41 -6.70 -8.05 8.61
N GLN A 42 -5.56 -7.40 8.38
CA GLN A 42 -4.84 -6.64 9.41
C GLN A 42 -5.63 -5.43 9.95
N LEU A 43 -6.62 -4.93 9.18
CA LEU A 43 -7.51 -3.87 9.66
C LEU A 43 -8.54 -4.38 10.68
N LYS A 44 -8.77 -5.70 10.77
CA LYS A 44 -9.70 -6.26 11.75
C LYS A 44 -9.06 -6.22 13.13
N GLY A 45 -9.74 -5.56 14.07
CA GLY A 45 -9.23 -5.43 15.44
C GLY A 45 -8.06 -4.45 15.56
N SER A 46 -7.86 -3.58 14.56
CA SER A 46 -6.93 -2.47 14.68
C SER A 46 -7.32 -1.60 15.89
N LYS A 47 -6.31 -1.26 16.70
CA LYS A 47 -6.54 -0.49 17.92
C LYS A 47 -6.89 0.95 17.56
N VAL A 48 -7.96 1.46 18.16
CA VAL A 48 -8.27 2.89 18.11
C VAL A 48 -7.21 3.65 18.90
N VAL A 49 -6.52 4.57 18.22
CA VAL A 49 -5.50 5.43 18.82
C VAL A 49 -6.19 6.43 19.76
N SER A 50 -5.67 6.60 20.98
CA SER A 50 -6.27 7.52 21.96
C SER A 50 -5.91 8.98 21.66
N THR A 51 -6.69 9.91 22.22
CA THR A 51 -6.41 11.34 22.12
C THR A 51 -5.05 11.73 22.69
N GLU A 52 -4.60 11.05 23.74
CA GLU A 52 -3.30 11.28 24.38
C GLU A 52 -2.16 10.88 23.44
N GLU A 53 -2.30 9.77 22.73
CA GLU A 53 -1.32 9.31 21.75
C GLU A 53 -1.29 10.24 20.52
N LEU A 54 -2.45 10.71 20.04
CA LEU A 54 -2.50 11.67 18.93
C LEU A 54 -1.84 13.01 19.26
N ARG A 55 -1.87 13.45 20.54
CA ARG A 55 -1.24 14.70 20.96
C ARG A 55 0.29 14.67 20.85
N THR A 56 0.91 13.49 20.83
CA THR A 56 2.36 13.38 20.69
C THR A 56 2.81 13.42 19.23
N TYR A 57 1.88 13.39 18.28
CA TYR A 57 2.20 13.39 16.85
C TYR A 57 2.51 14.82 16.38
N SER A 58 3.51 14.95 15.51
CA SER A 58 3.72 16.17 14.74
C SER A 58 2.57 16.40 13.75
N LYS A 59 2.45 17.64 13.24
CA LYS A 59 1.47 17.98 12.20
C LYS A 59 1.52 17.01 11.01
N LYS A 60 2.74 16.73 10.50
CA LYS A 60 2.92 15.81 9.37
C LYS A 60 2.45 14.39 9.70
N GLN A 61 2.76 13.90 10.90
CA GLN A 61 2.30 12.57 11.33
C GLN A 61 0.77 12.50 11.46
N LEU A 62 0.12 13.57 11.89
CA LEU A 62 -1.34 13.64 11.91
C LEU A 62 -1.94 13.64 10.50
N GLU A 63 -1.33 14.38 9.56
CA GLU A 63 -1.75 14.40 8.15
C GLU A 63 -1.60 13.01 7.50
N ASP A 64 -0.46 12.36 7.72
CA ASP A 64 -0.21 10.99 7.24
C ASP A 64 -1.18 9.99 7.89
N PHE A 65 -1.46 10.14 9.19
CA PHE A 65 -2.41 9.31 9.92
C PHE A 65 -3.83 9.46 9.39
N VAL A 66 -4.30 10.69 9.15
CA VAL A 66 -5.62 10.95 8.57
C VAL A 66 -5.71 10.34 7.18
N SER A 67 -4.73 10.61 6.31
CA SER A 67 -4.70 10.08 4.94
C SER A 67 -4.72 8.56 4.90
N LYS A 68 -3.99 7.91 5.82
CA LYS A 68 -4.01 6.45 5.97
C LYS A 68 -5.39 5.95 6.39
N ASN A 69 -6.02 6.55 7.41
CA ASN A 69 -7.33 6.11 7.87
C ASN A 69 -8.42 6.30 6.80
N GLU A 70 -8.35 7.37 6.01
CA GLU A 70 -9.24 7.57 4.86
C GLU A 70 -9.08 6.44 3.84
N CYS A 71 -7.83 6.06 3.55
CA CYS A 71 -7.53 4.91 2.70
C CYS A 71 -8.05 3.57 3.25
N ASP A 72 -7.89 3.33 4.55
CA ASP A 72 -8.39 2.13 5.22
C ASP A 72 -9.92 2.02 5.04
N VAL A 73 -10.64 3.12 5.27
CA VAL A 73 -12.10 3.19 5.13
C VAL A 73 -12.53 2.93 3.68
N ILE A 74 -11.84 3.51 2.69
CA ILE A 74 -12.20 3.31 1.29
C ILE A 74 -11.95 1.86 0.86
N ASN A 75 -10.82 1.27 1.25
CA ASN A 75 -10.53 -0.14 0.97
C ASN A 75 -11.58 -1.08 1.58
N LEU A 76 -12.00 -0.83 2.83
CA LEU A 76 -13.06 -1.60 3.47
C LEU A 76 -14.40 -1.44 2.76
N ASN A 77 -14.75 -0.23 2.33
CA ASN A 77 -15.99 0.03 1.60
C ASN A 77 -16.02 -0.67 0.24
N GLU A 78 -14.93 -0.62 -0.52
CA GLU A 78 -14.83 -1.33 -1.79
C GLU A 78 -14.86 -2.85 -1.60
N ARG A 79 -14.21 -3.37 -0.55
CA ARG A 79 -14.33 -4.79 -0.20
C ARG A 79 -15.77 -5.18 0.12
N LYS A 80 -16.50 -4.35 0.89
CA LYS A 80 -17.93 -4.58 1.17
C LYS A 80 -18.76 -4.64 -0.11
N LYS A 81 -18.57 -3.68 -1.03
CA LYS A 81 -19.27 -3.66 -2.33
C LYS A 81 -19.00 -4.94 -3.14
N TYR A 82 -17.74 -5.36 -3.19
CA TYR A 82 -17.34 -6.60 -3.86
C TYR A 82 -18.03 -7.83 -3.25
N LEU A 83 -18.02 -7.97 -1.92
CA LEU A 83 -18.64 -9.09 -1.23
C LEU A 83 -20.16 -9.13 -1.42
N LEU A 84 -20.84 -7.97 -1.35
CA LEU A 84 -22.28 -7.87 -1.63
C LEU A 84 -22.61 -8.29 -3.06
N LYS A 85 -21.81 -7.87 -4.04
CA LYS A 85 -21.98 -8.31 -5.44
C LYS A 85 -21.79 -9.81 -5.60
N LYS A 86 -20.82 -10.39 -4.88
CA LYS A 86 -20.57 -11.84 -4.89
C LYS A 86 -21.73 -12.60 -4.26
N LEU A 87 -22.25 -12.13 -3.12
CA LEU A 87 -23.42 -12.70 -2.44
C LEU A 87 -24.64 -12.72 -3.38
N LYS A 88 -24.98 -11.58 -3.98
CA LYS A 88 -26.10 -11.47 -4.91
C LYS A 88 -26.00 -12.47 -6.07
N LYS A 89 -24.82 -12.64 -6.65
CA LYS A 89 -24.59 -13.63 -7.72
C LYS A 89 -24.79 -15.07 -7.25
N MET A 90 -24.39 -15.39 -6.02
CA MET A 90 -24.60 -16.71 -5.44
C MET A 90 -26.11 -16.96 -5.23
N ASP A 91 -26.84 -15.99 -4.68
CA ASP A 91 -28.30 -16.09 -4.49
C ASP A 91 -29.03 -16.28 -5.83
N GLU A 92 -28.64 -15.55 -6.88
CA GLU A 92 -29.19 -15.71 -8.23
C GLU A 92 -28.89 -17.09 -8.83
N SER A 93 -27.75 -17.70 -8.47
CA SER A 93 -27.38 -19.04 -8.96
C SER A 93 -28.07 -20.17 -8.21
N VAL A 94 -28.43 -19.96 -6.94
CA VAL A 94 -29.13 -20.95 -6.10
C VAL A 94 -30.64 -20.96 -6.39
N ASN A 95 -31.21 -19.81 -6.75
CA ASN A 95 -32.63 -19.68 -7.07
C ASN A 95 -32.96 -19.96 -8.56
N LYS A 96 -32.01 -20.49 -9.33
CA LYS A 96 -32.16 -20.90 -10.73
C LYS A 96 -32.24 -22.42 -10.83
#